data_AF-A0A6J0ZUS2-F1
#
_entry.id   AF-A0A6J0ZUS2-F1
#
_cell.length_a   1.000
_cell.length_b   1.000
_cell.length_c   1.000
_cell.angle_alpha   90.00
_cell.angle_beta   90.00
_cell.angle_gamma   90.00
#
_symmetry.space_group_name_H-M   'P 1'
#
loop_
_entity.id
_entity.type
_entity.pdbx_description
1 polymer ?
#
loop_
_entity_poly.entity_id
_entity_poly.type
_entity_poly.pdbx_seq_one_letter_code
_entity_poly.pdbx_strand_id
1 'polypeptide(L)'
;MCKNKMAASASEPTPSRTPRTRPSQSPRDSRTRPSQSSIPSTSNPSSAAHTSTSSYTKGTSSGTSVSSRTSLSSLRESLSENPHIYDISEIRAATNNFLAKRYSSSAASTAACWRCNLRGRDTVVFQRKFRRKIQTSQLKERLSVICRSHHMSIIKLLGASISGDHIYLVYEFIEGSNLVDCLRNPRNPSFTVLSTWISRMQIATDLAHGLDYVHHNTGLNLSIVHNHIKSSSIIVTEPSFNAKICHFGTAQLCGETDENEMRELKRETEIEEVLEEGDAASLRKLKRSDSGERQFEGARGYMSLEFRSSGVATQKSDVFAFGVVILELLSGEEPLKYRYDKRTGDFLRTSLTETAAAAVEARETLRRWIDRRLNDSFPVEVADKLIRLALDCVHVDPDKRPSMGRVAGKISKLYLESRIWSDNVKLPTGISVSLAPR
;
A
#
# COMPACT_ATOMS: atom_id res chain seq x y z
N MET A 1 -5.17 -21.18 63.00
CA MET A 1 -6.20 -22.17 63.43
C MET A 1 -7.52 -21.83 62.75
N CYS A 2 -8.55 -22.68 62.91
CA CYS A 2 -9.87 -22.65 62.26
C CYS A 2 -9.89 -23.12 60.79
N LYS A 3 -10.72 -24.15 60.57
CA LYS A 3 -10.99 -24.83 59.30
C LYS A 3 -12.34 -24.33 58.76
N ASN A 4 -12.63 -24.52 57.47
CA ASN A 4 -13.79 -25.35 57.07
C ASN A 4 -13.79 -25.74 55.58
N LYS A 5 -14.15 -27.01 55.32
CA LYS A 5 -14.74 -27.50 54.06
C LYS A 5 -16.21 -27.04 54.04
N MET A 6 -17.05 -27.13 53.00
CA MET A 6 -17.14 -27.95 51.79
C MET A 6 -18.03 -27.13 50.79
N ALA A 7 -18.45 -27.53 49.58
CA ALA A 7 -18.37 -28.80 48.84
C ALA A 7 -18.24 -28.51 47.33
N ALA A 8 -18.78 -29.38 46.46
CA ALA A 8 -19.03 -29.13 45.04
C ALA A 8 -20.42 -29.68 44.66
N SER A 9 -21.07 -29.07 43.66
CA SER A 9 -22.25 -29.63 43.00
C SER A 9 -22.31 -29.11 41.56
N ALA A 10 -22.33 -30.02 40.59
CA ALA A 10 -22.44 -29.70 39.17
C ALA A 10 -23.89 -29.43 38.77
N SER A 11 -24.08 -28.65 37.69
CA SER A 11 -25.37 -28.50 37.00
C SER A 11 -25.13 -28.40 35.50
N GLU A 12 -25.75 -29.33 34.75
CA GLU A 12 -25.62 -29.49 33.30
C GLU A 12 -26.41 -28.44 32.48
N PRO A 13 -26.12 -28.29 31.17
CA PRO A 13 -26.68 -27.21 30.35
C PRO A 13 -28.07 -27.50 29.78
N THR A 14 -28.85 -26.44 29.52
CA THR A 14 -30.14 -26.47 28.82
C THR A 14 -30.15 -25.46 27.66
N PRO A 15 -31.01 -25.61 26.62
CA PRO A 15 -30.48 -25.66 25.25
C PRO A 15 -30.86 -24.49 24.32
N SER A 16 -30.24 -24.53 23.15
CA SER A 16 -30.40 -23.60 22.01
C SER A 16 -31.84 -23.37 21.53
N ARG A 17 -32.18 -22.11 21.25
CA ARG A 17 -33.33 -21.72 20.40
C ARG A 17 -32.90 -21.31 19.00
N THR A 18 -33.31 -22.09 18.00
CA THR A 18 -33.18 -21.79 16.56
C THR A 18 -34.22 -20.76 16.08
N PRO A 19 -33.85 -19.82 15.20
CA PRO A 19 -34.80 -19.17 14.28
C PRO A 19 -35.10 -20.11 13.10
N ARG A 20 -36.37 -20.28 12.75
CA ARG A 20 -36.85 -21.24 11.73
C ARG A 20 -37.20 -20.52 10.42
N THR A 21 -36.74 -21.05 9.30
CA THR A 21 -37.06 -20.57 7.94
C THR A 21 -38.51 -20.81 7.52
N ARG A 22 -39.17 -19.84 6.89
CA ARG A 22 -40.30 -20.03 5.94
C ARG A 22 -40.51 -18.76 5.07
N PRO A 23 -41.33 -18.77 3.99
CA PRO A 23 -40.74 -18.60 2.66
C PRO A 23 -41.35 -17.45 1.83
N SER A 24 -40.79 -17.26 0.64
CA SER A 24 -41.26 -16.36 -0.42
C SER A 24 -42.71 -16.60 -0.85
N GLN A 25 -43.48 -15.51 -0.98
CA GLN A 25 -44.68 -15.44 -1.82
C GLN A 25 -44.70 -14.13 -2.62
N SER A 26 -45.01 -14.25 -3.91
CA SER A 26 -45.27 -13.16 -4.85
C SER A 26 -46.73 -12.74 -4.86
N PRO A 27 -47.06 -11.50 -5.24
CA PRO A 27 -48.32 -11.18 -5.89
C PRO A 27 -48.17 -11.02 -7.41
N ARG A 28 -49.14 -11.57 -8.15
CA ARG A 28 -49.52 -11.13 -9.51
C ARG A 28 -50.61 -10.05 -9.41
N ASP A 29 -51.01 -9.54 -10.58
CA ASP A 29 -52.21 -8.75 -10.91
C ASP A 29 -51.97 -7.24 -11.12
N SER A 30 -52.58 -6.57 -12.11
CA SER A 30 -53.41 -7.03 -13.24
C SER A 30 -53.42 -6.00 -14.38
N ARG A 31 -53.80 -6.42 -15.61
CA ARG A 31 -53.99 -5.54 -16.79
C ARG A 31 -55.32 -4.77 -16.73
N THR A 32 -55.37 -3.55 -17.28
CA THR A 32 -56.29 -3.18 -18.39
C THR A 32 -55.96 -1.84 -19.08
N ARG A 33 -56.42 -1.71 -20.34
CA ARG A 33 -56.37 -0.58 -21.31
C ARG A 33 -57.63 0.32 -21.14
N PRO A 34 -57.98 1.35 -21.96
CA PRO A 34 -57.69 1.65 -23.39
C PRO A 34 -57.16 3.10 -23.62
N SER A 35 -57.07 3.76 -24.80
CA SER A 35 -57.58 3.56 -26.18
C SER A 35 -56.84 4.45 -27.21
N GLN A 36 -56.71 3.99 -28.47
CA GLN A 36 -56.75 4.76 -29.77
C GLN A 36 -55.74 5.91 -30.01
N SER A 37 -55.33 6.35 -31.21
CA SER A 37 -55.42 5.94 -32.65
C SER A 37 -54.42 6.84 -33.44
N SER A 38 -53.97 6.66 -34.69
CA SER A 38 -54.17 5.69 -35.79
C SER A 38 -53.04 5.86 -36.85
N ILE A 39 -53.03 5.05 -37.93
CA ILE A 39 -52.25 5.22 -39.18
C ILE A 39 -53.25 5.47 -40.35
N PRO A 40 -52.86 6.02 -41.53
CA PRO A 40 -52.12 5.32 -42.61
C PRO A 40 -51.13 6.26 -43.37
N SER A 41 -50.57 5.97 -44.56
CA SER A 41 -49.74 4.83 -45.03
C SER A 41 -49.05 5.20 -46.37
N THR A 42 -48.03 4.43 -46.82
CA THR A 42 -47.53 4.30 -48.24
C THR A 42 -46.96 5.58 -48.92
N SER A 43 -45.99 5.56 -49.86
CA SER A 43 -45.27 4.49 -50.60
C SER A 43 -43.87 4.95 -51.10
N ASN A 44 -42.98 3.99 -51.35
CA ASN A 44 -41.71 4.08 -52.13
C ASN A 44 -41.98 4.16 -53.67
N PRO A 45 -41.00 4.20 -54.63
CA PRO A 45 -39.53 3.98 -54.56
C PRO A 45 -38.64 4.93 -55.44
N SER A 46 -37.34 4.57 -55.58
CA SER A 46 -36.39 4.89 -56.71
C SER A 46 -35.86 6.34 -56.88
N SER A 47 -34.63 6.60 -57.37
CA SER A 47 -33.49 5.74 -57.78
C SER A 47 -32.15 6.49 -57.84
N ALA A 48 -31.05 5.75 -57.63
CA ALA A 48 -29.71 5.85 -58.24
C ALA A 48 -29.09 7.22 -58.67
N ALA A 49 -28.01 7.58 -57.96
CA ALA A 49 -26.62 7.72 -58.46
C ALA A 49 -26.17 8.89 -59.39
N HIS A 50 -24.85 9.13 -59.30
CA HIS A 50 -23.94 9.91 -60.15
C HIS A 50 -23.84 11.43 -59.89
N THR A 51 -22.81 11.91 -59.19
CA THR A 51 -21.40 12.23 -59.57
C THR A 51 -21.16 13.58 -60.28
N SER A 52 -20.23 14.32 -59.69
CA SER A 52 -19.22 15.19 -60.33
C SER A 52 -19.56 16.64 -60.71
N THR A 53 -18.95 17.53 -59.92
CA THR A 53 -18.14 18.66 -60.40
C THR A 53 -18.86 19.89 -60.99
N SER A 54 -18.99 20.93 -60.16
CA SER A 54 -18.57 22.26 -60.58
C SER A 54 -18.03 23.08 -59.40
N SER A 55 -16.97 23.81 -59.68
CA SER A 55 -16.23 24.70 -58.76
C SER A 55 -16.79 26.12 -58.73
N TYR A 56 -16.36 26.86 -57.70
CA TYR A 56 -16.24 28.33 -57.59
C TYR A 56 -17.20 29.13 -56.68
N THR A 57 -16.51 30.11 -56.05
CA THR A 57 -16.90 31.35 -55.37
C THR A 57 -17.39 31.34 -53.91
N LYS A 58 -16.78 32.26 -53.15
CA LYS A 58 -17.08 32.58 -51.74
C LYS A 58 -18.40 33.37 -51.67
N GLY A 59 -19.26 33.02 -50.71
CA GLY A 59 -20.38 33.83 -50.27
C GLY A 59 -20.67 33.53 -48.80
N THR A 60 -20.71 34.55 -47.95
CA THR A 60 -20.76 34.40 -46.49
C THR A 60 -22.18 34.23 -45.93
N SER A 61 -22.24 33.43 -44.85
CA SER A 61 -23.11 33.57 -43.66
C SER A 61 -24.22 32.52 -43.41
N SER A 62 -24.34 32.20 -42.11
CA SER A 62 -25.56 31.73 -41.43
C SER A 62 -26.10 30.33 -41.76
N GLY A 63 -25.80 29.34 -40.91
CA GLY A 63 -26.37 27.99 -41.00
C GLY A 63 -26.06 27.12 -39.77
N THR A 64 -27.04 27.03 -38.88
CA THR A 64 -27.08 26.23 -37.64
C THR A 64 -26.40 24.86 -37.66
N SER A 65 -25.68 24.53 -36.58
CA SER A 65 -25.48 23.15 -36.14
C SER A 65 -25.56 23.07 -34.61
N VAL A 66 -26.79 22.98 -34.10
CA VAL A 66 -27.06 22.69 -32.69
C VAL A 66 -26.72 21.24 -32.43
N SER A 67 -25.45 20.97 -32.13
CA SER A 67 -24.96 19.66 -31.68
C SER A 67 -25.17 19.52 -30.17
N SER A 68 -26.42 19.37 -29.75
CA SER A 68 -26.80 19.17 -28.34
C SER A 68 -26.41 17.77 -27.83
N ARG A 69 -25.12 17.60 -27.52
CA ARG A 69 -24.59 16.49 -26.69
C ARG A 69 -23.56 16.97 -25.67
N THR A 70 -23.87 18.01 -24.90
CA THR A 70 -23.10 18.38 -23.70
C THR A 70 -23.33 17.39 -22.56
N SER A 71 -22.53 16.32 -22.51
CA SER A 71 -22.27 15.62 -21.25
C SER A 71 -21.11 16.32 -20.54
N LEU A 72 -21.43 17.11 -19.50
CA LEU A 72 -20.46 17.94 -18.76
C LEU A 72 -19.37 17.16 -18.01
N SER A 73 -19.38 15.82 -18.10
CA SER A 73 -18.26 14.94 -17.75
C SER A 73 -16.93 15.41 -18.36
N SER A 74 -16.94 15.94 -19.59
CA SER A 74 -15.74 16.44 -20.29
C SER A 74 -15.20 17.79 -19.79
N LEU A 75 -15.90 18.46 -18.87
CA LEU A 75 -15.39 19.64 -18.13
C LEU A 75 -14.93 19.30 -16.70
N ARG A 76 -15.13 18.05 -16.26
CA ARG A 76 -14.64 17.56 -14.95
C ARG A 76 -13.10 17.48 -14.89
N GLU A 77 -12.47 17.47 -16.06
CA GLU A 77 -11.05 17.17 -16.28
C GLU A 77 -10.23 18.42 -16.65
N SER A 78 -10.88 19.57 -16.89
CA SER A 78 -10.19 20.81 -17.27
C SER A 78 -9.60 21.55 -16.06
N LEU A 79 -8.50 20.99 -15.56
CA LEU A 79 -7.35 21.72 -15.00
C LEU A 79 -7.50 22.38 -13.63
N SER A 80 -7.58 21.54 -12.58
CA SER A 80 -6.63 21.73 -11.47
C SER A 80 -6.18 20.39 -10.86
N GLU A 81 -4.96 19.96 -11.21
CA GLU A 81 -4.22 18.94 -10.44
C GLU A 81 -3.63 19.51 -9.14
N ASN A 82 -4.14 20.64 -8.68
CA ASN A 82 -3.58 21.36 -7.54
C ASN A 82 -3.94 20.64 -6.24
N PRO A 83 -3.03 20.62 -5.25
CA PRO A 83 -3.32 20.07 -3.94
C PRO A 83 -4.51 20.80 -3.30
N HIS A 84 -5.46 20.04 -2.77
CA HIS A 84 -6.60 20.63 -2.09
C HIS A 84 -6.14 21.19 -0.75
N ILE A 85 -6.20 22.51 -0.60
CA ILE A 85 -6.07 23.14 0.72
C ILE A 85 -7.46 23.09 1.37
N TYR A 86 -7.57 22.32 2.45
CA TYR A 86 -8.79 22.16 3.22
C TYR A 86 -8.80 23.13 4.39
N ASP A 87 -9.94 23.75 4.66
CA ASP A 87 -10.12 24.48 5.92
C ASP A 87 -10.26 23.46 7.07
N ILE A 88 -9.70 23.76 8.24
CA ILE A 88 -9.79 22.85 9.39
C ILE A 88 -11.25 22.64 9.85
N SER A 89 -12.12 23.62 9.60
CA SER A 89 -13.56 23.57 9.90
C SER A 89 -14.28 22.54 9.01
N GLU A 90 -13.85 22.38 7.76
CA GLU A 90 -14.35 21.36 6.84
C GLU A 90 -14.03 19.95 7.37
N ILE A 91 -12.79 19.74 7.81
CA ILE A 91 -12.34 18.48 8.41
C ILE A 91 -13.05 18.23 9.75
N ARG A 92 -13.22 19.25 10.60
CA ARG A 92 -13.97 19.14 11.86
C ARG A 92 -15.41 18.73 11.62
N ALA A 93 -16.13 19.36 10.68
CA ALA A 93 -17.48 18.97 10.34
C ALA A 93 -17.55 17.51 9.85
N ALA A 94 -16.67 17.14 8.92
CA ALA A 94 -16.63 15.80 8.34
C ALA A 94 -16.23 14.68 9.33
N THR A 95 -15.55 15.02 10.43
CA THR A 95 -15.10 14.06 11.48
C THR A 95 -15.90 14.16 12.79
N ASN A 96 -17.01 14.90 12.80
CA ASN A 96 -17.80 15.20 14.00
C ASN A 96 -16.93 15.77 15.14
N ASN A 97 -16.21 16.87 14.86
CA ASN A 97 -15.22 17.48 15.75
C ASN A 97 -14.16 16.49 16.27
N PHE A 98 -13.70 15.58 15.39
CA PHE A 98 -12.78 14.47 15.70
C PHE A 98 -13.33 13.41 16.67
N LEU A 99 -14.60 13.50 17.09
CA LEU A 99 -15.28 12.54 17.97
C LEU A 99 -15.78 11.30 17.21
N ALA A 100 -15.78 11.31 15.87
CA ALA A 100 -16.09 10.12 15.07
C ALA A 100 -15.12 8.96 15.38
N LYS A 101 -15.62 7.73 15.24
CA LYS A 101 -14.82 6.51 15.47
C LYS A 101 -13.56 6.53 14.59
N ARG A 102 -12.41 6.34 15.24
CA ARG A 102 -11.09 6.29 14.59
C ARG A 102 -11.05 5.16 13.57
N TYR A 103 -10.44 5.43 12.41
CA TYR A 103 -10.40 4.48 11.30
C TYR A 103 -9.39 3.35 11.54
N SER A 104 -8.22 3.65 12.13
CA SER A 104 -7.28 2.61 12.57
C SER A 104 -7.79 1.92 13.84
N SER A 105 -7.90 0.60 13.78
CA SER A 105 -8.25 -0.31 14.87
C SER A 105 -7.09 -0.65 15.80
N SER A 106 -5.84 -0.37 15.39
CA SER A 106 -4.65 -0.74 16.16
C SER A 106 -4.24 0.38 17.12
N ALA A 107 -4.27 0.08 18.42
CA ALA A 107 -3.79 0.97 19.48
C ALA A 107 -2.29 1.33 19.37
N ALA A 108 -1.54 0.64 18.51
CA ALA A 108 -0.14 0.93 18.22
C ALA A 108 0.08 1.99 17.11
N SER A 109 -0.98 2.52 16.49
CA SER A 109 -0.86 3.64 15.54
C SER A 109 -0.73 4.97 16.27
N THR A 110 0.47 5.56 16.24
CA THR A 110 0.77 6.89 16.83
C THR A 110 -0.02 8.03 16.17
N ALA A 111 -0.33 7.92 14.88
CA ALA A 111 -1.07 8.93 14.13
C ALA A 111 -2.59 8.73 14.29
N ALA A 112 -3.31 9.82 14.53
CA ALA A 112 -4.76 9.84 14.63
C ALA A 112 -5.38 9.90 13.22
N CYS A 113 -6.37 9.04 12.94
CA CYS A 113 -7.02 9.02 11.64
C CYS A 113 -8.51 8.70 11.65
N TRP A 114 -9.21 9.26 10.67
CA TRP A 114 -10.66 9.16 10.48
C TRP A 114 -10.97 8.97 9.00
N ARG A 115 -11.96 8.13 8.68
CA ARG A 115 -12.57 8.07 7.36
C ARG A 115 -13.74 9.06 7.34
N CYS A 116 -13.81 9.90 6.32
CA CYS A 116 -14.86 10.89 6.17
C CYS A 116 -15.05 11.30 4.70
N ASN A 117 -16.21 11.86 4.38
CA ASN A 117 -16.44 12.46 3.06
C ASN A 117 -15.95 13.92 3.07
N LEU A 118 -15.08 14.28 2.13
CA LEU A 118 -14.60 15.64 1.91
C LEU A 118 -14.81 16.03 0.44
N ARG A 119 -15.56 17.11 0.21
CA ARG A 119 -15.92 17.62 -1.14
C ARG A 119 -16.48 16.53 -2.09
N GLY A 120 -17.31 15.63 -1.55
CA GLY A 120 -17.92 14.53 -2.31
C GLY A 120 -17.00 13.33 -2.55
N ARG A 121 -15.77 13.32 -2.01
CA ARG A 121 -14.84 12.19 -2.11
C ARG A 121 -14.77 11.44 -0.78
N ASP A 122 -14.69 10.12 -0.82
CA ASP A 122 -14.40 9.31 0.37
C ASP A 122 -12.89 9.36 0.64
N THR A 123 -12.52 9.68 1.88
CA THR A 123 -11.14 10.04 2.24
C THR A 123 -10.74 9.51 3.60
N VAL A 124 -9.44 9.36 3.82
CA VAL A 124 -8.86 9.15 5.15
C VAL A 124 -7.99 10.34 5.50
N VAL A 125 -8.32 11.01 6.60
CA VAL A 125 -7.55 12.13 7.16
C VAL A 125 -6.62 11.59 8.24
N PHE A 126 -5.33 11.91 8.13
CA PHE A 126 -4.32 11.63 9.16
C PHE A 126 -3.85 12.94 9.80
N GLN A 127 -4.07 13.07 11.10
CA GLN A 127 -3.50 14.16 11.91
C GLN A 127 -2.11 13.75 12.40
N ARG A 128 -1.12 14.61 12.16
CA ARG A 128 0.28 14.46 12.58
C ARG A 128 0.82 15.78 13.12
N LYS A 129 1.82 15.73 14.01
CA LYS A 129 2.55 16.91 14.48
C LYS A 129 3.73 17.22 13.54
N PHE A 130 4.02 18.50 13.34
CA PHE A 130 5.28 18.89 12.70
C PHE A 130 6.48 18.54 13.60
N ARG A 131 7.51 17.90 13.03
CA ARG A 131 8.77 17.61 13.73
C ARG A 131 9.77 18.76 13.65
N ARG A 132 9.74 19.51 12.54
CA ARG A 132 10.56 20.71 12.29
C ARG A 132 9.65 21.81 11.74
N LYS A 133 9.99 23.08 11.97
CA LYS A 133 9.30 24.21 11.32
C LYS A 133 9.66 24.20 9.83
N ILE A 134 8.66 24.04 8.95
CA ILE A 134 8.82 24.13 7.49
C ILE A 134 8.30 25.50 7.03
N GLN A 135 9.00 26.15 6.10
CA GLN A 135 8.53 27.41 5.52
C GLN A 135 7.30 27.17 4.63
N THR A 136 6.29 28.03 4.71
CA THR A 136 5.01 27.87 3.99
C THR A 136 5.17 27.76 2.47
N SER A 137 6.15 28.46 1.88
CA SER A 137 6.54 28.34 0.47
C SER A 137 6.98 26.91 0.12
N GLN A 138 7.96 26.40 0.86
CA GLN A 138 8.51 25.06 0.68
C GLN A 138 7.46 23.96 0.92
N LEU A 139 6.58 24.14 1.92
CA LEU A 139 5.49 23.21 2.17
C LEU A 139 4.48 23.17 1.02
N LYS A 140 4.14 24.33 0.43
CA LYS A 140 3.27 24.41 -0.76
C LYS A 140 3.90 23.73 -1.99
N GLU A 141 5.20 23.93 -2.22
CA GLU A 141 5.96 23.30 -3.30
C GLU A 141 5.96 21.77 -3.16
N ARG A 142 6.40 21.24 -2.01
CA ARG A 142 6.38 19.80 -1.71
C ARG A 142 4.97 19.21 -1.88
N LEU A 143 3.96 19.88 -1.31
CA LEU A 143 2.56 19.42 -1.39
C LEU A 143 2.05 19.41 -2.84
N SER A 144 2.44 20.38 -3.67
CA SER A 144 2.09 20.41 -5.09
C SER A 144 2.58 19.15 -5.81
N VAL A 145 3.87 18.81 -5.68
CA VAL A 145 4.41 17.66 -6.43
C VAL A 145 3.95 16.32 -5.85
N ILE A 146 3.80 16.20 -4.53
CA ILE A 146 3.27 14.99 -3.88
C ILE A 146 1.82 14.71 -4.32
N CYS A 147 0.95 15.73 -4.40
CA CYS A 147 -0.44 15.52 -4.86
C CYS A 147 -0.58 15.26 -6.37
N ARG A 148 0.39 15.71 -7.19
CA ARG A 148 0.45 15.42 -8.62
C ARG A 148 1.04 14.05 -8.94
N SER A 149 1.80 13.46 -8.02
CA SER A 149 2.34 12.12 -8.17
C SER A 149 1.22 11.07 -8.24
N HIS A 150 1.32 10.12 -9.16
CA HIS A 150 0.32 9.06 -9.36
C HIS A 150 1.02 7.77 -9.78
N HIS A 151 0.81 6.71 -9.00
CA HIS A 151 1.33 5.37 -9.28
C HIS A 151 0.34 4.32 -8.79
N MET A 152 0.21 3.19 -9.52
CA MET A 152 -0.83 2.19 -9.23
C MET A 152 -0.74 1.62 -7.80
N SER A 153 0.47 1.47 -7.28
CA SER A 153 0.76 0.91 -5.95
C SER A 153 0.89 1.95 -4.84
N ILE A 154 0.43 3.19 -5.04
CA ILE A 154 0.49 4.26 -4.03
C ILE A 154 -0.91 4.83 -3.81
N ILE A 155 -1.27 5.12 -2.56
CA ILE A 155 -2.52 5.85 -2.25
C ILE A 155 -2.29 7.35 -2.49
N LYS A 156 -3.15 7.96 -3.32
CA LYS A 156 -3.04 9.36 -3.70
C LYS A 156 -3.27 10.29 -2.50
N LEU A 157 -2.36 11.22 -2.28
CA LEU A 157 -2.60 12.39 -1.43
C LEU A 157 -3.46 13.38 -2.22
N LEU A 158 -4.62 13.75 -1.68
CA LEU A 158 -5.54 14.70 -2.31
C LEU A 158 -5.23 16.14 -1.92
N GLY A 159 -4.69 16.33 -0.72
CA GLY A 159 -4.37 17.65 -0.17
C GLY A 159 -4.08 17.63 1.33
N ALA A 160 -4.08 18.81 1.95
CA ALA A 160 -3.77 18.98 3.36
C ALA A 160 -4.51 20.16 4.01
N SER A 161 -4.56 20.14 5.34
CA SER A 161 -4.89 21.29 6.19
C SER A 161 -3.83 21.48 7.27
N ILE A 162 -3.74 22.68 7.85
CA ILE A 162 -2.82 23.03 8.93
C ILE A 162 -3.60 23.71 10.03
N SER A 163 -3.39 23.30 11.28
CA SER A 163 -3.98 23.97 12.44
C SER A 163 -3.08 23.80 13.66
N GLY A 164 -2.57 24.92 14.19
CA GLY A 164 -1.59 24.92 15.28
C GLY A 164 -0.28 24.22 14.87
N ASP A 165 0.19 23.32 15.73
CA ASP A 165 1.36 22.46 15.54
C ASP A 165 1.08 21.19 14.70
N HIS A 166 -0.14 21.05 14.15
CA HIS A 166 -0.58 19.86 13.44
C HIS A 166 -0.82 20.09 11.94
N ILE A 167 -0.45 19.09 11.15
CA ILE A 167 -0.84 18.91 9.75
C ILE A 167 -1.86 17.78 9.64
N TYR A 168 -2.85 17.96 8.77
CA TYR A 168 -3.91 17.01 8.48
C TYR A 168 -3.78 16.61 7.02
N LEU A 169 -3.25 15.42 6.77
CA LEU A 169 -3.02 14.90 5.42
C LEU A 169 -4.25 14.12 4.95
N VAL A 170 -4.81 14.51 3.80
CA VAL A 170 -6.05 13.93 3.27
C VAL A 170 -5.71 13.00 2.10
N TYR A 171 -5.80 11.70 2.35
CA TYR A 171 -5.59 10.66 1.35
C TYR A 171 -6.92 10.14 0.81
N GLU A 172 -6.90 9.62 -0.41
CA GLU A 172 -8.02 8.86 -0.98
C GLU A 172 -8.31 7.61 -0.12
N PHE A 173 -9.59 7.34 0.15
CA PHE A 173 -9.98 6.07 0.78
C PHE A 173 -9.94 4.95 -0.26
N ILE A 174 -9.25 3.85 0.07
CA ILE A 174 -9.20 2.63 -0.73
C ILE A 174 -9.90 1.51 0.05
N GLU A 175 -10.82 0.81 -0.62
CA GLU A 175 -11.46 -0.38 -0.07
C GLU A 175 -10.48 -1.57 -0.08
N GLY A 176 -10.28 -2.18 1.09
CA GLY A 176 -9.31 -3.24 1.31
C GLY A 176 -8.97 -3.41 2.79
N SER A 177 -8.09 -4.36 3.08
CA SER A 177 -7.56 -4.64 4.43
C SER A 177 -6.07 -4.33 4.48
N ASN A 178 -5.54 -4.01 5.67
CA ASN A 178 -4.10 -3.80 5.79
C ASN A 178 -3.34 -5.15 5.77
N LEU A 179 -2.07 -5.13 5.35
CA LEU A 179 -1.29 -6.36 5.17
C LEU A 179 -1.10 -7.18 6.45
N VAL A 180 -1.12 -6.55 7.63
CA VAL A 180 -1.07 -7.29 8.92
C VAL A 180 -2.31 -8.17 9.07
N ASP A 181 -3.51 -7.61 8.90
CA ASP A 181 -4.77 -8.37 9.02
C ASP A 181 -4.90 -9.44 7.91
N CYS A 182 -4.39 -9.16 6.71
CA CYS A 182 -4.34 -10.11 5.60
C CYS A 182 -3.45 -11.33 5.91
N LEU A 183 -2.26 -11.10 6.51
CA LEU A 183 -1.32 -12.15 6.87
C LEU A 183 -1.67 -12.86 8.19
N ARG A 184 -2.22 -12.14 9.17
CA ARG A 184 -2.39 -12.63 10.55
C ARG A 184 -3.77 -12.26 11.06
N ASN A 185 -4.70 -13.22 10.96
CA ASN A 185 -6.03 -13.09 11.53
C ASN A 185 -6.00 -13.50 13.03
N PRO A 186 -6.22 -12.58 13.99
CA PRO A 186 -6.16 -12.91 15.42
C PRO A 186 -7.24 -13.88 15.89
N ARG A 187 -8.35 -14.00 15.13
CA ARG A 187 -9.47 -14.91 15.44
C ARG A 187 -9.28 -16.31 14.85
N ASN A 188 -8.43 -16.45 13.82
CA ASN A 188 -8.10 -17.73 13.20
C ASN A 188 -6.66 -17.69 12.67
N PRO A 189 -5.64 -17.96 13.51
CA PRO A 189 -4.23 -17.91 13.10
C PRO A 189 -3.89 -18.85 11.93
N SER A 190 -4.59 -19.97 11.80
CA SER A 190 -4.43 -20.95 10.73
C SER A 190 -4.97 -20.47 9.37
N PHE A 191 -5.64 -19.32 9.32
CA PHE A 191 -6.19 -18.73 8.09
C PHE A 191 -5.49 -17.45 7.68
N THR A 192 -5.36 -17.25 6.38
CA THR A 192 -4.93 -16.00 5.73
C THR A 192 -5.65 -15.90 4.38
N VAL A 193 -6.03 -14.69 3.99
CA VAL A 193 -6.56 -14.43 2.63
C VAL A 193 -5.47 -14.54 1.57
N LEU A 194 -4.20 -14.39 1.96
CA LEU A 194 -3.02 -14.56 1.10
C LEU A 194 -2.56 -16.02 1.10
N SER A 195 -3.50 -16.92 0.81
CA SER A 195 -3.32 -18.38 0.82
C SER A 195 -2.57 -18.92 -0.40
N THR A 196 -2.28 -18.10 -1.42
CA THR A 196 -1.56 -18.50 -2.63
C THR A 196 -0.22 -17.81 -2.75
N TRP A 197 0.79 -18.53 -3.24
CA TRP A 197 2.11 -17.97 -3.57
C TRP A 197 2.00 -16.76 -4.52
N ILE A 198 1.14 -16.88 -5.53
CA ILE A 198 0.95 -15.85 -6.56
C ILE A 198 0.39 -14.54 -6.01
N SER A 199 -0.56 -14.58 -5.06
CA SER A 199 -1.07 -13.35 -4.42
C SER A 199 0.02 -12.63 -3.62
N ARG A 200 0.89 -13.38 -2.94
CA ARG A 200 2.06 -12.80 -2.24
C ARG A 200 3.07 -12.21 -3.22
N MET A 201 3.36 -12.89 -4.32
CA MET A 201 4.27 -12.37 -5.35
C MET A 201 3.71 -11.15 -6.09
N GLN A 202 2.38 -11.04 -6.27
CA GLN A 202 1.74 -9.81 -6.76
C GLN A 202 1.99 -8.65 -5.79
N ILE A 203 1.70 -8.85 -4.49
CA ILE A 203 1.93 -7.84 -3.45
C ILE A 203 3.40 -7.40 -3.41
N ALA A 204 4.35 -8.35 -3.45
CA ALA A 204 5.78 -8.05 -3.49
C ALA A 204 6.16 -7.19 -4.70
N THR A 205 5.60 -7.49 -5.87
CA THR A 205 5.84 -6.77 -7.13
C THR A 205 5.24 -5.35 -7.08
N ASP A 206 3.98 -5.23 -6.67
CA ASP A 206 3.28 -3.95 -6.54
C ASP A 206 4.03 -3.02 -5.57
N LEU A 207 4.45 -3.53 -4.41
CA LEU A 207 5.21 -2.78 -3.42
C LEU A 207 6.59 -2.36 -3.92
N ALA A 208 7.29 -3.22 -4.66
CA ALA A 208 8.62 -2.93 -5.17
C ALA A 208 8.57 -1.78 -6.21
N HIS A 209 7.67 -1.85 -7.18
CA HIS A 209 7.46 -0.76 -8.14
C HIS A 209 6.92 0.51 -7.48
N GLY A 210 6.06 0.36 -6.47
CA GLY A 210 5.56 1.48 -5.66
C GLY A 210 6.69 2.26 -5.00
N LEU A 211 7.58 1.58 -4.28
CA LEU A 211 8.68 2.23 -3.58
C LEU A 211 9.80 2.68 -4.54
N ASP A 212 10.02 1.99 -5.65
CA ASP A 212 10.93 2.43 -6.71
C ASP A 212 10.49 3.77 -7.32
N TYR A 213 9.19 3.91 -7.62
CA TYR A 213 8.61 5.17 -8.07
C TYR A 213 8.83 6.31 -7.06
N VAL A 214 8.68 6.04 -5.76
CA VAL A 214 8.97 7.02 -4.69
C VAL A 214 10.43 7.48 -4.76
N HIS A 215 11.37 6.55 -4.95
CA HIS A 215 12.81 6.84 -4.91
C HIS A 215 13.36 7.52 -6.16
N HIS A 216 12.82 7.22 -7.35
CA HIS A 216 13.41 7.65 -8.64
C HIS A 216 12.50 8.45 -9.59
N ASN A 217 11.16 8.37 -9.46
CA ASN A 217 10.22 8.89 -10.46
C ASN A 217 9.27 9.98 -9.94
N THR A 218 9.44 10.40 -8.69
CA THR A 218 8.83 11.65 -8.22
C THR A 218 9.62 12.81 -8.81
N GLY A 219 8.97 13.64 -9.64
CA GLY A 219 9.61 14.62 -10.55
C GLY A 219 10.25 15.84 -9.88
N LEU A 220 11.13 15.60 -8.91
CA LEU A 220 11.90 16.57 -8.15
C LEU A 220 13.37 16.13 -8.14
N ASN A 221 14.29 17.10 -8.09
CA ASN A 221 15.69 16.83 -7.71
C ASN A 221 15.86 16.53 -6.19
N LEU A 222 14.75 16.23 -5.50
CA LEU A 222 14.67 15.91 -4.08
C LEU A 222 14.56 14.39 -3.94
N SER A 223 15.53 13.79 -3.23
CA SER A 223 15.44 12.38 -2.85
C SER A 223 14.27 12.20 -1.87
N ILE A 224 13.13 11.71 -2.37
CA ILE A 224 11.99 11.38 -1.53
C ILE A 224 12.28 10.07 -0.80
N VAL A 225 12.01 10.10 0.50
CA VAL A 225 12.10 8.99 1.45
C VAL A 225 10.71 8.75 2.03
N HIS A 226 10.24 7.52 2.04
CA HIS A 226 8.91 7.18 2.48
C HIS A 226 8.76 7.21 4.02
N ASN A 227 9.76 6.68 4.74
CA ASN A 227 9.86 6.55 6.21
C ASN A 227 8.77 5.67 6.90
N HIS A 228 7.57 5.56 6.32
CA HIS A 228 6.42 4.86 6.90
C HIS A 228 6.15 3.49 6.26
N ILE A 229 7.16 2.83 5.68
CA ILE A 229 7.02 1.47 5.13
C ILE A 229 6.90 0.45 6.27
N LYS A 230 5.75 -0.24 6.34
CA LYS A 230 5.43 -1.31 7.28
C LYS A 230 4.13 -2.00 6.85
N SER A 231 3.89 -3.23 7.28
CA SER A 231 2.69 -3.99 6.90
C SER A 231 1.37 -3.32 7.33
N SER A 232 1.34 -2.53 8.40
CA SER A 232 0.14 -1.79 8.80
C SER A 232 -0.17 -0.56 7.91
N SER A 233 0.76 -0.18 7.04
CA SER A 233 0.68 0.98 6.14
C SER A 233 0.65 0.55 4.67
N ILE A 234 0.27 -0.71 4.42
CA ILE A 234 0.05 -1.30 3.11
C ILE A 234 -1.39 -1.81 3.10
N ILE A 235 -2.20 -1.36 2.15
CA ILE A 235 -3.56 -1.86 1.90
C ILE A 235 -3.52 -2.86 0.75
N VAL A 236 -4.18 -4.00 0.95
CA VAL A 236 -4.43 -5.02 -0.07
C VAL A 236 -5.89 -4.88 -0.51
N THR A 237 -6.11 -4.69 -1.81
CA THR A 237 -7.45 -4.50 -2.39
C THR A 237 -8.07 -5.81 -2.83
N GLU A 238 -9.35 -6.00 -2.56
CA GLU A 238 -10.13 -7.13 -3.09
C GLU A 238 -10.88 -6.72 -4.38
N PRO A 239 -11.13 -7.63 -5.33
CA PRO A 239 -10.78 -9.05 -5.35
C PRO A 239 -9.38 -9.35 -5.94
N SER A 240 -8.63 -8.35 -6.41
CA SER A 240 -7.42 -8.54 -7.21
C SER A 240 -6.14 -8.82 -6.41
N PHE A 241 -6.14 -8.61 -5.10
CA PHE A 241 -4.99 -8.66 -4.21
C PHE A 241 -3.84 -7.72 -4.61
N ASN A 242 -4.15 -6.57 -5.20
CA ASN A 242 -3.16 -5.53 -5.45
C ASN A 242 -2.77 -4.80 -4.16
N ALA A 243 -1.50 -4.41 -4.05
CA ALA A 243 -0.99 -3.68 -2.90
C ALA A 243 -0.86 -2.18 -3.17
N LYS A 244 -1.27 -1.35 -2.21
CA LYS A 244 -1.09 0.11 -2.23
C LYS A 244 -0.42 0.60 -0.95
N ILE A 245 0.61 1.42 -1.11
CA ILE A 245 1.39 2.02 -0.02
C ILE A 245 0.67 3.28 0.48
N CYS A 246 0.38 3.33 1.79
CA CYS A 246 -0.14 4.52 2.49
C CYS A 246 0.97 5.48 2.89
N HIS A 247 0.61 6.74 3.20
CA HIS A 247 1.51 7.77 3.75
C HIS A 247 2.59 8.31 2.82
N PHE A 248 2.49 8.08 1.51
CA PHE A 248 3.38 8.72 0.54
C PHE A 248 3.41 10.24 0.74
N GLY A 249 4.62 10.81 0.78
CA GLY A 249 4.86 12.24 1.05
C GLY A 249 4.75 12.68 2.52
N THR A 250 4.32 11.81 3.44
CA THR A 250 4.16 12.16 4.87
C THR A 250 5.47 12.68 5.48
N ALA A 251 6.59 12.01 5.24
CA ALA A 251 7.87 12.37 5.84
C ALA A 251 8.34 13.79 5.45
N GLN A 252 8.15 14.14 4.17
CA GLN A 252 8.47 15.45 3.62
C GLN A 252 7.54 16.53 4.17
N LEU A 253 6.25 16.25 4.29
CA LEU A 253 5.25 17.23 4.71
C LEU A 253 5.23 17.45 6.24
N CYS A 254 5.63 16.47 7.04
CA CYS A 254 5.72 16.58 8.50
C CYS A 254 7.11 17.06 8.99
N GLY A 255 8.09 17.16 8.09
CA GLY A 255 9.45 17.65 8.41
C GLY A 255 10.33 16.60 9.07
N GLU A 256 10.10 15.32 8.75
CA GLU A 256 10.85 14.17 9.29
C GLU A 256 12.21 14.02 8.58
N THR A 257 12.29 14.34 7.28
CA THR A 257 13.53 14.34 6.49
C THR A 257 14.46 15.51 6.86
N ASP A 258 15.76 15.26 7.00
CA ASP A 258 16.76 16.32 7.13
C ASP A 258 17.34 16.71 5.76
N GLU A 259 16.91 17.85 5.23
CA GLU A 259 17.37 18.34 3.92
C GLU A 259 18.77 18.96 3.96
N ASN A 260 19.23 19.41 5.12
CA ASN A 260 20.56 20.02 5.24
C ASN A 260 21.61 18.93 5.24
N GLU A 261 21.45 17.89 6.06
CA GLU A 261 22.33 16.72 6.03
C GLU A 261 22.28 15.99 4.67
N MET A 262 21.10 15.88 4.03
CA MET A 262 20.99 15.28 2.68
C MET A 262 21.72 16.11 1.59
N ARG A 263 21.79 17.45 1.74
CA ARG A 263 22.55 18.33 0.83
C ARG A 263 24.05 18.32 1.13
N GLU A 264 24.43 18.18 2.40
CA GLU A 264 25.83 18.00 2.79
C GLU A 264 26.36 16.63 2.33
N LEU A 265 25.63 15.53 2.57
CA LEU A 265 26.01 14.21 2.02
C LEU A 265 26.14 14.23 0.50
N LYS A 266 25.19 14.84 -0.23
CA LYS A 266 25.29 14.94 -1.70
C LYS A 266 26.54 15.68 -2.14
N ARG A 267 26.88 16.80 -1.49
CA ARG A 267 28.12 17.54 -1.77
C ARG A 267 29.36 16.74 -1.38
N GLU A 268 29.34 16.02 -0.26
CA GLU A 268 30.46 15.15 0.13
C GLU A 268 30.68 14.03 -0.89
N THR A 269 29.63 13.38 -1.41
CA THR A 269 29.77 12.40 -2.52
C THR A 269 30.15 13.03 -3.85
N GLU A 270 29.60 14.20 -4.21
CA GLU A 270 30.01 14.94 -5.42
C GLU A 270 31.46 15.44 -5.33
N ILE A 271 31.99 15.62 -4.11
CA ILE A 271 33.39 15.98 -3.85
C ILE A 271 34.28 14.73 -3.82
N GLU A 272 33.85 13.61 -3.22
CA GLU A 272 34.58 12.32 -3.27
C GLU A 272 34.71 11.80 -4.72
N GLU A 273 33.64 11.82 -5.53
CA GLU A 273 33.67 11.45 -6.95
C GLU A 273 34.61 12.35 -7.81
N VAL A 274 34.94 13.55 -7.33
CA VAL A 274 35.89 14.49 -7.97
C VAL A 274 37.30 14.38 -7.38
N LEU A 275 37.48 13.73 -6.23
CA LEU A 275 38.75 13.60 -5.51
C LEU A 275 39.40 12.21 -5.60
N GLU A 276 38.84 11.24 -6.33
CA GLU A 276 39.47 9.92 -6.59
C GLU A 276 40.76 9.97 -7.46
N GLU A 277 41.44 11.12 -7.55
CA GLU A 277 42.84 11.25 -8.02
C GLU A 277 43.82 11.73 -6.91
N GLY A 278 43.43 11.82 -5.63
CA GLY A 278 44.31 12.28 -4.54
C GLY A 278 44.09 11.63 -3.16
N ASP A 279 45.19 11.37 -2.43
CA ASP A 279 45.23 10.57 -1.19
C ASP A 279 44.20 10.94 -0.10
N ALA A 280 43.41 9.95 0.31
CA ALA A 280 42.34 10.09 1.29
C ALA A 280 42.81 9.94 2.75
N ALA A 281 43.12 11.06 3.43
CA ALA A 281 43.26 11.06 4.89
C ALA A 281 42.99 12.43 5.56
N SER A 282 41.74 12.70 6.01
CA SER A 282 41.49 13.47 7.25
C SER A 282 40.01 13.58 7.72
N LEU A 283 39.79 13.14 8.97
CA LEU A 283 38.99 13.81 10.01
C LEU A 283 37.48 14.10 9.78
N ARG A 284 36.63 13.09 10.03
CA ARG A 284 35.20 13.31 10.38
C ARG A 284 35.06 13.96 11.77
N LYS A 285 34.90 15.28 11.82
CA LYS A 285 34.67 16.04 13.06
C LYS A 285 33.18 16.11 13.43
N LEU A 286 32.70 15.09 14.14
CA LEU A 286 31.31 14.98 14.61
C LEU A 286 30.88 16.20 15.45
N LYS A 287 30.06 17.06 14.86
CA LYS A 287 29.46 18.23 15.53
C LYS A 287 28.24 17.77 16.34
N ARG A 288 28.35 17.75 17.67
CA ARG A 288 27.22 17.50 18.58
C ARG A 288 26.11 18.51 18.30
N SER A 289 24.96 18.02 17.82
CA SER A 289 23.70 18.78 17.81
C SER A 289 22.89 18.47 19.08
N ASP A 290 22.11 19.46 19.49
CA ASP A 290 21.45 19.52 20.80
C ASP A 290 20.51 18.33 21.09
N SER A 291 20.56 17.82 22.32
CA SER A 291 19.98 16.53 22.71
C SER A 291 18.55 16.66 23.24
N GLY A 292 17.71 17.46 22.58
CA GLY A 292 16.26 17.37 22.76
C GLY A 292 15.79 15.99 22.30
N GLU A 293 15.03 15.27 23.15
CA GLU A 293 14.61 13.89 22.90
C GLU A 293 13.96 13.71 21.52
N ARG A 294 14.72 13.20 20.55
CA ARG A 294 14.21 12.87 19.22
C ARG A 294 13.30 11.65 19.34
N GLN A 295 12.02 11.87 19.61
CA GLN A 295 11.02 10.80 19.71
C GLN A 295 10.92 10.06 18.36
N PHE A 296 11.60 8.92 18.22
CA PHE A 296 11.65 8.16 16.97
C PHE A 296 10.25 7.71 16.53
N GLU A 297 9.80 8.17 15.36
CA GLU A 297 8.60 7.65 14.72
C GLU A 297 8.99 6.57 13.71
N GLY A 298 8.77 5.31 14.11
CA GLY A 298 9.00 4.14 13.29
C GLY A 298 8.65 2.89 14.09
N ALA A 299 8.06 1.88 13.44
CA ALA A 299 7.75 0.62 14.12
C ALA A 299 9.06 -0.16 14.32
N ARG A 300 9.39 -0.55 15.57
CA ARG A 300 10.73 -1.01 15.99
C ARG A 300 11.32 -2.17 15.17
N GLY A 301 10.48 -3.00 14.56
CA GLY A 301 10.91 -4.11 13.68
C GLY A 301 11.31 -3.71 12.25
N TYR A 302 10.93 -2.52 11.80
CA TYR A 302 11.20 -2.01 10.44
C TYR A 302 12.31 -0.95 10.41
N MET A 303 12.79 -0.48 11.58
CA MET A 303 13.81 0.55 11.65
C MET A 303 15.22 -0.04 11.55
N SER A 304 15.96 0.37 10.53
CA SER A 304 17.38 0.06 10.34
C SER A 304 18.25 0.58 11.50
N LEU A 305 19.49 0.11 11.59
CA LEU A 305 20.40 0.47 12.69
C LEU A 305 20.83 1.94 12.63
N GLU A 306 21.16 2.43 11.43
CA GLU A 306 21.55 3.82 11.21
C GLU A 306 20.38 4.77 11.47
N PHE A 307 19.16 4.44 11.02
CA PHE A 307 17.97 5.27 11.29
C PHE A 307 17.64 5.35 12.78
N ARG A 308 17.77 4.23 13.52
CA ARG A 308 17.63 4.23 14.99
C ARG A 308 18.70 5.03 15.73
N SER A 309 19.85 5.27 15.10
CA SER A 309 20.99 5.95 15.73
C SER A 309 21.02 7.44 15.42
N SER A 310 20.76 7.83 14.16
CA SER A 310 20.73 9.24 13.72
C SER A 310 19.35 9.90 13.88
N GLY A 311 18.27 9.11 13.75
CA GLY A 311 16.91 9.61 13.58
C GLY A 311 16.61 10.17 12.19
N VAL A 312 17.49 9.92 11.21
CA VAL A 312 17.44 10.53 9.87
C VAL A 312 17.07 9.46 8.85
N ALA A 313 15.89 9.61 8.26
CA ALA A 313 15.35 8.66 7.28
C ALA A 313 16.06 8.82 5.92
N THR A 314 16.47 7.70 5.32
CA THR A 314 17.15 7.64 4.01
C THR A 314 16.46 6.65 3.07
N GLN A 315 16.71 6.74 1.76
CA GLN A 315 16.20 5.72 0.83
C GLN A 315 16.72 4.31 1.20
N LYS A 316 17.94 4.18 1.71
CA LYS A 316 18.46 2.91 2.23
C LYS A 316 17.73 2.42 3.50
N SER A 317 17.19 3.31 4.35
CA SER A 317 16.33 2.89 5.47
C SER A 317 14.94 2.41 4.99
N ASP A 318 14.39 2.99 3.91
CA ASP A 318 13.18 2.46 3.28
C ASP A 318 13.42 1.06 2.67
N VAL A 319 14.56 0.84 2.01
CA VAL A 319 14.95 -0.47 1.45
C VAL A 319 15.01 -1.53 2.57
N PHE A 320 15.55 -1.18 3.73
CA PHE A 320 15.53 -2.07 4.91
C PHE A 320 14.10 -2.38 5.35
N ALA A 321 13.24 -1.37 5.51
CA ALA A 321 11.86 -1.56 5.91
C ALA A 321 11.06 -2.40 4.89
N PHE A 322 11.32 -2.22 3.59
CA PHE A 322 10.77 -3.05 2.51
C PHE A 322 11.24 -4.51 2.62
N GLY A 323 12.53 -4.75 2.85
CA GLY A 323 13.08 -6.09 3.05
C GLY A 323 12.39 -6.83 4.21
N VAL A 324 12.15 -6.14 5.33
CA VAL A 324 11.36 -6.68 6.46
C VAL A 324 9.94 -7.05 6.03
N VAL A 325 9.24 -6.18 5.28
CA VAL A 325 7.88 -6.48 4.77
C VAL A 325 7.87 -7.71 3.85
N ILE A 326 8.87 -7.90 3.00
CA ILE A 326 8.97 -9.11 2.16
C ILE A 326 9.18 -10.36 3.04
N LEU A 327 9.99 -10.29 4.10
CA LEU A 327 10.13 -11.42 5.02
C LEU A 327 8.83 -11.74 5.78
N GLU A 328 8.05 -10.73 6.20
CA GLU A 328 6.72 -10.94 6.78
C GLU A 328 5.75 -11.59 5.79
N LEU A 329 5.77 -11.12 4.54
CA LEU A 329 4.91 -11.59 3.47
C LEU A 329 5.16 -13.08 3.15
N LEU A 330 6.40 -13.55 3.27
CA LEU A 330 6.78 -14.94 3.00
C LEU A 330 6.59 -15.89 4.20
N SER A 331 6.90 -15.44 5.41
CA SER A 331 6.75 -16.24 6.64
C SER A 331 5.33 -16.22 7.20
N GLY A 332 4.56 -15.16 6.92
CA GLY A 332 3.32 -14.82 7.62
C GLY A 332 3.54 -14.19 9.00
N GLU A 333 4.78 -14.09 9.47
CA GLU A 333 5.13 -13.81 10.86
C GLU A 333 5.46 -12.34 11.11
N GLU A 334 5.39 -11.91 12.38
CA GLU A 334 5.73 -10.54 12.79
C GLU A 334 7.26 -10.31 12.79
N PRO A 335 7.74 -9.06 12.53
CA PRO A 335 9.17 -8.78 12.41
C PRO A 335 9.98 -9.04 13.69
N LEU A 336 9.33 -8.87 14.85
CA LEU A 336 9.91 -9.04 16.18
C LEU A 336 8.91 -9.77 17.07
N LYS A 337 9.27 -10.97 17.52
CA LYS A 337 8.50 -11.70 18.53
C LYS A 337 9.21 -11.62 19.88
N TYR A 338 8.44 -11.47 20.95
CA TYR A 338 8.92 -11.58 22.32
C TYR A 338 8.22 -12.76 22.98
N ARG A 339 9.00 -13.72 23.48
CA ARG A 339 8.49 -14.86 24.24
C ARG A 339 9.08 -14.83 25.64
N TYR A 340 8.22 -14.89 26.65
CA TYR A 340 8.65 -15.02 28.03
C TYR A 340 9.16 -16.45 28.27
N ASP A 341 10.45 -16.60 28.59
CA ASP A 341 11.00 -17.87 29.03
C ASP A 341 10.87 -18.00 30.55
N LYS A 342 9.92 -18.84 30.97
CA LYS A 342 9.66 -19.14 32.38
C LYS A 342 10.86 -19.74 33.13
N ARG A 343 11.87 -20.25 32.43
CA ARG A 343 13.00 -20.95 33.03
C ARG A 343 14.19 -20.02 33.33
N THR A 344 14.36 -18.96 32.56
CA THR A 344 15.35 -17.89 32.80
C THR A 344 14.73 -16.69 33.52
N GLY A 345 13.43 -16.47 33.35
CA GLY A 345 12.73 -15.27 33.82
C GLY A 345 12.78 -14.11 32.83
N ASP A 346 13.43 -14.30 31.67
CA ASP A 346 13.70 -13.26 30.67
C ASP A 346 12.74 -13.31 29.48
N PHE A 347 12.68 -12.20 28.73
CA PHE A 347 12.01 -12.14 27.44
C PHE A 347 12.99 -12.43 26.30
N LEU A 348 12.85 -13.61 25.68
CA LEU A 348 13.56 -13.93 24.46
C LEU A 348 12.97 -13.13 23.29
N ARG A 349 13.79 -12.27 22.68
CA ARG A 349 13.50 -11.62 21.40
C ARG A 349 13.91 -12.55 20.26
N THR A 350 13.02 -12.78 19.30
CA THR A 350 13.33 -13.44 18.02
C THR A 350 13.14 -12.43 16.90
N SER A 351 14.20 -12.18 16.11
CA SER A 351 14.13 -11.30 14.93
C SER A 351 13.80 -12.10 13.68
N LEU A 352 12.84 -11.63 12.89
CA LEU A 352 12.47 -12.30 11.64
C LEU A 352 13.65 -12.38 10.66
N THR A 353 14.46 -11.32 10.59
CA THR A 353 15.68 -11.22 9.79
C THR A 353 16.71 -12.30 10.12
N GLU A 354 16.94 -12.56 11.42
CA GLU A 354 17.88 -13.57 11.91
C GLU A 354 17.40 -14.98 11.55
N THR A 355 16.09 -15.26 11.72
CA THR A 355 15.52 -16.56 11.35
C THR A 355 15.54 -16.81 9.83
N ALA A 356 15.38 -15.76 9.03
CA ALA A 356 15.42 -15.85 7.57
C ALA A 356 16.85 -16.17 7.07
N ALA A 357 17.87 -15.55 7.67
CA ALA A 357 19.27 -15.83 7.34
C ALA A 357 19.62 -17.30 7.60
N ALA A 358 19.33 -17.79 8.82
CA ALA A 358 19.55 -19.20 9.19
C ALA A 358 18.80 -20.18 8.27
N ALA A 359 17.58 -19.84 7.84
CA ALA A 359 16.77 -20.68 6.95
C ALA A 359 17.35 -20.82 5.53
N VAL A 360 18.13 -19.83 5.08
CA VAL A 360 18.74 -19.76 3.74
C VAL A 360 20.14 -20.38 3.70
N GLU A 361 20.83 -20.45 4.84
CA GLU A 361 22.06 -21.23 5.02
C GLU A 361 21.78 -22.74 5.03
N ALA A 362 20.80 -23.17 5.82
CA ALA A 362 20.37 -24.56 5.90
C ALA A 362 19.18 -24.84 4.97
N ARG A 363 19.44 -25.07 3.66
CA ARG A 363 18.41 -25.23 2.60
C ARG A 363 17.19 -26.11 2.97
N GLU A 364 17.37 -27.20 3.71
CA GLU A 364 16.29 -28.08 4.15
C GLU A 364 15.26 -27.40 5.08
N THR A 365 15.66 -26.33 5.75
CA THR A 365 14.82 -25.58 6.70
C THR A 365 13.99 -24.48 6.02
N LEU A 366 14.34 -24.07 4.79
CA LEU A 366 13.65 -23.02 4.03
C LEU A 366 12.14 -23.28 3.89
N ARG A 367 11.76 -24.52 3.52
CA ARG A 367 10.36 -24.95 3.43
C ARG A 367 9.60 -24.84 4.76
N ARG A 368 10.29 -25.01 5.89
CA ARG A 368 9.70 -24.91 7.24
C ARG A 368 9.59 -23.47 7.74
N TRP A 369 10.39 -22.55 7.19
CA TRP A 369 10.40 -21.13 7.52
C TRP A 369 9.31 -20.35 6.75
N ILE A 370 9.04 -20.74 5.51
CA ILE A 370 7.94 -20.19 4.70
C ILE A 370 6.59 -20.52 5.36
N ASP A 371 5.62 -19.62 5.20
CA ASP A 371 4.29 -19.73 5.80
C ASP A 371 3.62 -21.06 5.48
N ARG A 372 3.40 -21.87 6.52
CA ARG A 372 2.81 -23.22 6.41
C ARG A 372 1.42 -23.21 5.76
N ARG A 373 0.71 -22.08 5.79
CA ARG A 373 -0.62 -21.91 5.18
C ARG A 373 -0.58 -21.85 3.64
N LEU A 374 0.61 -21.79 3.05
CA LEU A 374 0.84 -22.00 1.62
C LEU A 374 0.87 -23.48 1.22
N ASN A 375 0.82 -24.43 2.17
CA ASN A 375 0.73 -25.89 1.91
C ASN A 375 1.76 -26.39 0.85
N ASP A 376 3.03 -26.02 1.00
CA ASP A 376 4.14 -26.33 0.07
C ASP A 376 3.90 -25.93 -1.41
N SER A 377 2.87 -25.12 -1.69
CA SER A 377 2.44 -24.73 -3.03
C SER A 377 3.17 -23.48 -3.53
N PHE A 378 4.50 -23.58 -3.61
CA PHE A 378 5.39 -22.54 -4.12
C PHE A 378 6.67 -23.13 -4.78
N PRO A 379 7.30 -22.42 -5.72
CA PRO A 379 8.61 -22.78 -6.25
C PRO A 379 9.71 -22.43 -5.24
N VAL A 380 10.40 -23.45 -4.72
CA VAL A 380 11.42 -23.31 -3.65
C VAL A 380 12.60 -22.44 -4.10
N GLU A 381 13.03 -22.59 -5.35
CA GLU A 381 14.14 -21.87 -5.94
C GLU A 381 13.83 -20.37 -6.08
N VAL A 382 12.57 -20.02 -6.35
CA VAL A 382 12.12 -18.62 -6.41
C VAL A 382 12.02 -18.04 -5.01
N ALA A 383 11.54 -18.84 -4.04
CA ALA A 383 11.48 -18.43 -2.65
C ALA A 383 12.88 -18.19 -2.04
N ASP A 384 13.85 -19.08 -2.29
CA ASP A 384 15.26 -18.89 -1.89
C ASP A 384 15.84 -17.57 -2.46
N LYS A 385 15.69 -17.36 -3.78
CA LYS A 385 16.12 -16.11 -4.45
C LYS A 385 15.47 -14.86 -3.84
N LEU A 386 14.17 -14.92 -3.51
CA LEU A 386 13.44 -13.78 -2.95
C LEU A 386 13.84 -13.50 -1.49
N ILE A 387 14.06 -14.54 -0.68
CA ILE A 387 14.53 -14.36 0.70
C ILE A 387 15.96 -13.83 0.70
N ARG A 388 16.85 -14.32 -0.18
CA ARG A 388 18.19 -13.72 -0.38
C ARG A 388 18.10 -12.24 -0.77
N LEU A 389 17.20 -11.88 -1.68
CA LEU A 389 16.99 -10.47 -2.03
C LEU A 389 16.46 -9.63 -0.86
N ALA A 390 15.57 -10.18 -0.04
CA ALA A 390 15.09 -9.51 1.17
C ALA A 390 16.22 -9.35 2.22
N LEU A 391 17.12 -10.33 2.33
CA LEU A 391 18.34 -10.28 3.15
C LEU A 391 19.34 -9.23 2.64
N ASP A 392 19.55 -9.11 1.32
CA ASP A 392 20.31 -8.01 0.70
C ASP A 392 19.71 -6.64 1.11
N CYS A 393 18.37 -6.54 1.16
CA CYS A 393 17.68 -5.31 1.54
C CYS A 393 17.79 -4.98 3.04
N VAL A 394 17.78 -5.98 3.93
CA VAL A 394 17.96 -5.76 5.39
C VAL A 394 19.41 -5.78 5.86
N HIS A 395 20.37 -5.71 4.94
CA HIS A 395 21.79 -5.73 5.28
C HIS A 395 22.17 -4.61 6.28
N VAL A 396 23.04 -4.92 7.25
CA VAL A 396 23.41 -4.00 8.35
C VAL A 396 23.97 -2.69 7.80
N ASP A 397 25.02 -2.80 6.98
CA ASP A 397 25.64 -1.73 6.21
C ASP A 397 24.65 -1.21 5.13
N PRO A 398 24.27 0.09 5.14
CA PRO A 398 23.34 0.68 4.18
C PRO A 398 23.83 0.69 2.74
N ASP A 399 25.14 0.74 2.51
CA ASP A 399 25.70 0.96 1.18
C ASP A 399 25.61 -0.32 0.34
N LYS A 400 25.74 -1.48 0.99
CA LYS A 400 25.51 -2.81 0.42
C LYS A 400 24.05 -3.11 0.08
N ARG A 401 23.08 -2.35 0.61
CA ARG A 401 21.65 -2.53 0.26
C ARG A 401 21.40 -2.09 -1.19
N PRO A 402 20.68 -2.89 -2.00
CA PRO A 402 20.41 -2.57 -3.40
C PRO A 402 19.49 -1.35 -3.55
N SER A 403 19.56 -0.68 -4.72
CA SER A 403 18.57 0.34 -5.10
C SER A 403 17.21 -0.30 -5.41
N MET A 404 16.12 0.45 -5.21
CA MET A 404 14.77 -0.09 -5.43
C MET A 404 14.51 -0.50 -6.88
N GLY A 405 15.10 0.15 -7.89
CA GLY A 405 14.97 -0.29 -9.28
C GLY A 405 15.58 -1.67 -9.53
N ARG A 406 16.72 -1.98 -8.88
CA ARG A 406 17.33 -3.32 -8.92
C ARG A 406 16.47 -4.35 -8.17
N VAL A 407 15.84 -3.96 -7.07
CA VAL A 407 14.91 -4.81 -6.30
C VAL A 407 13.65 -5.10 -7.11
N ALA A 408 13.01 -4.08 -7.66
CA ALA A 408 11.82 -4.18 -8.50
C ALA A 408 12.08 -5.07 -9.72
N GLY A 409 13.14 -4.82 -10.49
CA GLY A 409 13.51 -5.66 -11.64
C GLY A 409 13.76 -7.13 -11.27
N LYS A 410 14.45 -7.40 -10.15
CA LYS A 410 14.61 -8.78 -9.64
C LYS A 410 13.26 -9.40 -9.26
N ILE A 411 12.40 -8.70 -8.51
CA ILE A 411 11.09 -9.20 -8.07
C ILE A 411 10.16 -9.46 -9.26
N SER A 412 10.10 -8.57 -10.25
CA SER A 412 9.31 -8.78 -11.47
C SER A 412 9.75 -10.06 -12.21
N LYS A 413 11.05 -10.35 -12.29
CA LYS A 413 11.56 -11.61 -12.85
C LYS A 413 11.10 -12.82 -12.03
N LEU A 414 11.21 -12.76 -10.70
CA LEU A 414 10.76 -13.83 -9.81
C LEU A 414 9.24 -14.05 -9.86
N TYR A 415 8.46 -13.00 -10.07
CA TYR A 415 7.01 -13.07 -10.30
C TYR A 415 6.68 -13.79 -11.62
N LEU A 416 7.40 -13.50 -12.71
CA LEU A 416 7.25 -14.23 -13.98
C LEU A 416 7.65 -15.71 -13.85
N GLU A 417 8.79 -16.02 -13.20
CA GLU A 417 9.18 -17.40 -12.86
C GLU A 417 8.09 -18.11 -12.05
N SER A 418 7.46 -17.42 -11.09
CA SER A 418 6.36 -17.94 -10.28
C SER A 418 5.08 -18.21 -11.08
N ARG A 419 4.74 -17.34 -12.04
CA ARG A 419 3.55 -17.49 -12.90
C ARG A 419 3.69 -18.72 -13.78
N ILE A 420 4.83 -18.87 -14.47
CA ILE A 420 5.16 -20.04 -15.30
C ILE A 420 5.06 -21.32 -14.46
N TRP A 421 5.65 -21.34 -13.25
CA TRP A 421 5.53 -22.48 -12.33
C TRP A 421 4.06 -22.77 -11.96
N SER A 422 3.27 -21.74 -11.61
CA SER A 422 1.88 -21.93 -11.20
C SER A 422 0.99 -22.44 -12.32
N ASP A 423 1.26 -22.10 -13.58
CA ASP A 423 0.45 -22.54 -14.70
C ASP A 423 0.83 -23.97 -15.14
N ASN A 424 2.11 -24.32 -15.06
CA ASN A 424 2.58 -25.71 -15.23
C ASN A 424 2.02 -26.66 -14.15
N VAL A 425 1.99 -26.23 -12.88
CA VAL A 425 1.48 -27.04 -11.75
C VAL A 425 -0.05 -27.21 -11.78
N LYS A 426 -0.80 -26.34 -12.47
CA LYS A 426 -2.25 -26.51 -12.69
C LYS A 426 -2.60 -27.52 -13.79
N LEU A 427 -1.64 -27.92 -14.64
CA LEU A 427 -1.90 -28.72 -15.84
C LEU A 427 -1.83 -30.27 -15.75
N PRO A 428 -1.57 -30.96 -14.62
CA PRO A 428 -1.36 -32.42 -14.64
C PRO A 428 -2.63 -33.28 -14.44
N THR A 429 -3.67 -33.13 -15.29
CA THR A 429 -4.69 -34.19 -15.49
C THR A 429 -5.24 -34.24 -16.93
N GLY A 430 -4.35 -34.44 -17.90
CA GLY A 430 -4.70 -34.99 -19.21
C GLY A 430 -4.43 -36.50 -19.22
N ILE A 431 -5.20 -37.29 -18.47
CA ILE A 431 -5.04 -38.76 -18.49
C ILE A 431 -5.55 -39.27 -19.85
N SER A 432 -4.63 -39.49 -20.77
CA SER A 432 -4.89 -40.25 -22.00
C SER A 432 -5.14 -41.70 -21.61
N VAL A 433 -6.40 -42.07 -21.39
CA VAL A 433 -6.81 -43.46 -21.25
C VAL A 433 -6.84 -44.06 -22.66
N SER A 434 -5.73 -44.65 -23.10
CA SER A 434 -5.72 -45.47 -24.30
C SER A 434 -6.54 -46.74 -24.05
N LEU A 435 -7.82 -46.74 -24.42
CA LEU A 435 -8.57 -47.98 -24.57
C LEU A 435 -7.98 -48.78 -25.74
N ALA A 436 -7.20 -49.80 -25.43
CA ALA A 436 -6.87 -50.84 -26.38
C ALA A 436 -8.16 -51.60 -26.77
N PRO A 437 -8.42 -51.88 -28.06
CA PRO A 437 -9.51 -52.75 -28.47
C PRO A 437 -9.33 -54.16 -27.89
N ARG A 438 -10.45 -54.81 -27.55
CA ARG A 438 -10.50 -56.24 -27.24
C ARG A 438 -10.66 -57.07 -28.51
#